data_AF-A0A1I8G7J0-F1
#
_entry.id   AF-A0A1I8G7J0-F1
#
_cell.length_a   1.000
_cell.length_b   1.000
_cell.length_c   1.000
_cell.angle_alpha   90.00
_cell.angle_beta   90.00
_cell.angle_gamma   90.00
#
_symmetry.space_group_name_H-M   'P 1'
#
loop_
_entity.id
_entity.type
_entity.pdbx_description
1 polymer ?
#
loop_
_entity_poly.entity_id
_entity_poly.type
_entity_poly.pdbx_seq_one_letter_code
_entity_poly.pdbx_strand_id
1 'polypeptide(L)'
;ALAACGHNIDAAVGWLKRSSACGISAQEQPVAAGADDRRRGEKAALKRRQKPARHGLLGVSVLQLPLRLPQQARRQAASPQQSAATAVVVELRCQTEFAARNQLFQLLLSTACQAVMTSVLAADSGSGGALPPAIILSPDRLLSLTVPAAASRDSHRESAAPASSVLTIADALAETASRIGERLTLIRGLAFTAPAGTKLA
;
A
#
# COMPACT_ATOMS: atom_id res chain seq x y z
N ALA A 1 -19.02 18.10 -4.99
CA ALA A 1 -18.36 17.61 -6.22
C ALA A 1 -19.26 17.81 -7.44
N LEU A 2 -20.37 17.07 -7.60
CA LEU A 2 -21.23 17.19 -8.80
C LEU A 2 -21.74 18.62 -9.07
N ALA A 3 -22.29 19.30 -8.05
CA ALA A 3 -22.73 20.68 -8.20
C ALA A 3 -21.59 21.63 -8.62
N ALA A 4 -20.38 21.43 -8.07
CA ALA A 4 -19.20 22.23 -8.39
C ALA A 4 -18.61 21.92 -9.79
N CYS A 5 -18.94 20.76 -10.36
CA CYS A 5 -18.46 20.31 -11.66
C CYS A 5 -19.56 20.32 -12.73
N GLY A 6 -20.64 21.09 -12.54
CA GLY A 6 -21.72 21.21 -13.51
C GLY A 6 -22.41 19.88 -13.85
N HIS A 7 -22.51 18.98 -12.87
CA HIS A 7 -23.05 17.62 -13.01
C HIS A 7 -22.26 16.70 -13.96
N ASN A 8 -21.04 17.08 -14.35
CA ASN A 8 -20.13 16.21 -15.10
C ASN A 8 -19.48 15.17 -14.15
N ILE A 9 -19.75 13.89 -14.39
CA ILE A 9 -19.31 12.78 -13.54
C ILE A 9 -17.78 12.65 -13.54
N ASP A 10 -17.13 12.70 -14.70
CA ASP A 10 -15.68 12.51 -14.79
C ASP A 10 -14.90 13.66 -14.17
N ALA A 11 -15.36 14.89 -14.37
CA ALA A 11 -14.82 16.06 -13.71
C ALA A 11 -14.97 15.97 -12.18
N ALA A 12 -16.13 15.51 -11.69
CA ALA A 12 -16.40 15.32 -10.26
C ALA A 12 -15.52 14.22 -9.64
N VAL A 13 -15.32 13.10 -10.34
CA VAL A 13 -14.41 12.02 -9.91
C VAL A 13 -12.96 12.51 -9.85
N GLY A 14 -12.50 13.22 -10.88
CA GLY A 14 -11.15 13.80 -10.90
C GLY A 14 -10.96 14.83 -9.77
N TRP A 15 -11.96 15.64 -9.49
CA TRP A 15 -11.95 16.62 -8.40
C TRP A 15 -11.86 15.95 -7.02
N LEU A 16 -12.61 14.86 -6.79
CA LEU A 16 -12.54 14.10 -5.55
C LEU A 16 -11.17 13.46 -5.35
N LYS A 17 -10.60 12.83 -6.39
CA LYS A 17 -9.27 12.20 -6.31
C LYS A 17 -8.17 13.19 -5.91
N ARG A 18 -8.16 14.39 -6.51
CA ARG A 18 -7.21 15.46 -6.15
C ARG A 18 -7.39 15.95 -4.72
N SER A 19 -8.64 16.06 -4.28
CA SER A 19 -8.99 16.49 -2.92
C SER A 19 -8.61 15.45 -1.85
N SER A 20 -8.57 14.15 -2.20
CA SER A 20 -8.12 13.08 -1.32
C SER A 20 -6.59 12.97 -1.23
N ALA A 21 -5.86 13.24 -2.33
CA ALA A 21 -4.41 13.15 -2.40
C ALA A 21 -3.68 14.33 -1.73
N CYS A 22 -4.27 15.53 -1.77
CA CYS A 22 -3.73 16.71 -1.12
C CYS A 22 -4.59 17.03 0.11
N GLY A 23 -4.03 16.89 1.31
CA GLY A 23 -4.63 17.50 2.51
C GLY A 23 -4.52 19.03 2.51
N ILE A 24 -4.87 19.72 1.41
CA ILE A 24 -4.65 21.15 1.21
C ILE A 24 -5.94 21.85 0.77
N SER A 25 -6.18 22.99 1.43
CA SER A 25 -7.07 24.08 1.05
C SER A 25 -7.06 24.38 -0.45
N ALA A 26 -8.06 23.89 -1.18
CA ALA A 26 -8.28 24.35 -2.55
C ALA A 26 -8.92 25.75 -2.51
N GLN A 27 -8.10 26.74 -2.88
CA GLN A 27 -8.47 28.13 -3.13
C GLN A 27 -8.72 28.29 -4.63
N GLU A 28 -9.75 27.63 -5.17
CA GLU A 28 -10.35 28.00 -6.45
C GLU A 28 -11.87 27.92 -6.31
N GLN A 29 -12.52 29.08 -6.45
CA GLN A 29 -13.96 29.34 -6.34
C GLN A 29 -14.69 28.83 -7.60
N PRO A 30 -15.99 28.43 -7.53
CA PRO A 30 -17.05 29.41 -7.31
C PRO A 30 -18.28 28.98 -6.46
N VAL A 31 -19.05 30.02 -6.11
CA VAL A 31 -20.43 30.10 -5.60
C VAL A 31 -20.66 29.87 -4.08
N ALA A 32 -21.17 30.93 -3.45
CA ALA A 32 -21.26 31.20 -2.02
C ALA A 32 -22.34 30.42 -1.22
N ALA A 33 -22.69 29.21 -1.62
CA ALA A 33 -23.64 28.36 -0.87
C ALA A 33 -22.92 27.14 -0.29
N GLY A 34 -22.58 27.18 1.00
CA GLY A 34 -22.00 26.02 1.72
C GLY A 34 -20.66 26.28 2.43
N ALA A 35 -20.25 27.53 2.63
CA ALA A 35 -19.02 27.85 3.35
C ALA A 35 -18.99 27.29 4.79
N ASP A 36 -20.14 27.26 5.47
CA ASP A 36 -20.27 26.71 6.82
C ASP A 36 -20.20 25.17 6.86
N ASP A 37 -20.85 24.49 5.91
CA ASP A 37 -20.76 23.03 5.79
C ASP A 37 -19.34 22.60 5.41
N ARG A 38 -18.67 23.39 4.56
CA ARG A 38 -17.25 23.19 4.22
C ARG A 38 -16.36 23.33 5.45
N ARG A 39 -16.51 24.42 6.21
CA ARG A 39 -15.75 24.64 7.46
C ARG A 39 -16.02 23.56 8.50
N ARG A 40 -17.27 23.07 8.61
CA ARG A 40 -17.62 21.95 9.48
C ARG A 40 -16.97 20.65 9.01
N GLY A 41 -16.97 20.38 7.70
CA GLY A 41 -16.30 19.24 7.08
C GLY A 41 -14.79 19.23 7.31
N GLU A 42 -14.13 20.38 7.10
CA GLU A 42 -12.70 20.56 7.36
C GLU A 42 -12.35 20.34 8.84
N LYS A 43 -13.13 20.94 9.76
CA LYS A 43 -12.96 20.74 11.20
C LYS A 43 -13.16 19.27 11.60
N ALA A 44 -14.15 18.59 11.04
CA ALA A 44 -14.40 17.18 11.30
C ALA A 44 -13.25 16.30 10.77
N ALA A 45 -12.75 16.57 9.57
CA ALA A 45 -11.59 15.88 9.00
C ALA A 45 -10.32 16.11 9.84
N LEU A 46 -10.09 17.34 10.31
CA LEU A 46 -8.96 17.67 11.17
C LEU A 46 -9.05 16.97 12.53
N LYS A 47 -10.23 16.94 13.16
CA LYS A 47 -10.47 16.19 14.40
C LYS A 47 -10.22 14.70 14.22
N ARG A 48 -10.65 14.12 13.10
CA ARG A 48 -10.33 12.72 12.77
C ARG A 48 -8.81 12.52 12.66
N ARG A 49 -8.08 13.41 11.99
CA ARG A 49 -6.60 13.30 11.88
C ARG A 49 -5.88 13.29 13.24
N GLN A 50 -6.44 13.95 14.26
CA GLN A 50 -5.87 14.03 15.61
C GLN A 50 -6.13 12.79 16.48
N LYS A 51 -7.08 11.92 16.12
CA LYS A 51 -7.37 10.72 16.92
C LYS A 51 -6.23 9.69 16.74
N PRO A 52 -5.67 9.12 17.83
CA PRO A 52 -4.56 8.19 17.73
C PRO A 52 -5.00 6.88 17.06
N ALA A 53 -4.21 6.40 16.11
CA ALA A 53 -4.41 5.11 15.45
C ALA A 53 -3.82 3.99 16.31
N ARG A 54 -4.62 3.45 17.24
CA ARG A 54 -4.21 2.40 18.19
C ARG A 54 -4.59 0.99 17.76
N HIS A 55 -5.51 0.87 16.81
CA HIS A 55 -5.94 -0.40 16.23
C HIS A 55 -5.19 -0.64 14.92
N GLY A 56 -5.28 -1.84 14.36
CA GLY A 56 -4.62 -2.18 13.11
C GLY A 56 -4.43 -3.68 12.93
N LEU A 57 -3.72 -4.05 11.87
CA LEU A 57 -3.32 -5.42 11.60
C LEU A 57 -1.84 -5.46 11.20
N LEU A 58 -1.26 -6.65 11.40
CA LEU A 58 0.02 -7.03 10.82
C LEU A 58 -0.26 -7.90 9.60
N GLY A 59 0.18 -7.45 8.44
CA GLY A 59 0.15 -8.24 7.21
C GLY A 59 1.41 -9.08 7.17
N VAL A 60 1.26 -10.38 6.88
CA VAL A 60 2.40 -11.29 6.70
C VAL A 60 2.28 -11.93 5.33
N SER A 61 3.36 -11.94 4.56
CA SER A 61 3.42 -12.63 3.27
C SER A 61 4.72 -13.41 3.17
N VAL A 62 4.62 -14.70 2.87
CA VAL A 62 5.76 -15.60 2.76
C VAL A 62 5.81 -16.12 1.34
N LEU A 63 6.96 -15.96 0.71
CA LEU A 63 7.26 -16.52 -0.60
C LEU A 63 8.39 -17.53 -0.46
N GLN A 64 8.09 -18.77 -0.82
CA GLN A 64 9.05 -19.86 -0.83
C GLN A 64 9.32 -20.24 -2.29
N LEU A 65 10.51 -19.90 -2.80
CA LEU A 65 10.88 -20.24 -4.18
C LEU A 65 11.68 -21.54 -4.20
N PRO A 66 11.32 -22.51 -5.05
CA PRO A 66 12.17 -23.67 -5.29
C PRO A 66 13.45 -23.20 -5.99
N LEU A 67 14.61 -23.37 -5.34
CA LEU A 67 15.90 -23.10 -5.96
C LEU A 67 16.11 -24.10 -7.11
N ARG A 68 15.97 -23.65 -8.37
CA ARG A 68 16.44 -24.42 -9.51
C ARG A 68 17.95 -24.26 -9.60
N LEU A 69 18.68 -25.16 -8.96
CA LEU A 69 20.10 -25.35 -9.23
C LEU A 69 20.31 -25.63 -10.73
N PRO A 70 21.34 -25.04 -11.38
CA PRO A 70 21.76 -25.43 -12.73
C PRO A 70 21.94 -26.95 -12.81
N GLN A 71 21.41 -27.57 -13.88
CA GLN A 71 21.34 -29.02 -14.05
C GLN A 71 22.70 -29.74 -13.89
N GLN A 72 23.82 -29.04 -14.06
CA GLN A 72 25.17 -29.58 -13.88
C GLN A 72 25.53 -29.89 -12.42
N ALA A 73 24.96 -29.21 -11.42
CA ALA A 73 25.17 -29.52 -9.99
C ALA A 73 24.26 -30.67 -9.48
N ARG A 74 23.26 -31.05 -10.27
CA ARG A 74 22.22 -32.02 -9.88
C ARG A 74 22.72 -33.47 -9.84
N ARG A 75 23.89 -33.76 -10.41
CA ARG A 75 24.46 -35.12 -10.45
C ARG A 75 25.26 -35.50 -9.18
N GLN A 76 25.49 -34.57 -8.25
CA GLN A 76 26.29 -34.84 -7.04
C GLN A 76 25.56 -34.60 -5.71
N ALA A 77 24.34 -34.07 -5.70
CA ALA A 77 23.63 -33.76 -4.45
C ALA A 77 22.50 -34.76 -4.16
N ALA A 78 22.77 -35.73 -3.29
CA ALA A 78 21.77 -36.54 -2.60
C ALA A 78 21.19 -35.80 -1.37
N SER A 79 20.93 -34.50 -1.48
CA SER A 79 20.41 -33.66 -0.39
C SER A 79 19.02 -33.10 -0.74
N PRO A 80 18.11 -32.99 0.24
CA PRO A 80 16.75 -32.51 -0.01
C PRO A 80 16.78 -31.10 -0.61
N GLN A 81 15.85 -30.83 -1.53
CA GLN A 81 15.68 -29.53 -2.17
C GLN A 81 15.65 -28.42 -1.12
N GLN A 82 16.74 -27.68 -0.97
CA GLN A 82 16.77 -26.53 -0.08
C GLN A 82 16.10 -25.37 -0.82
N SER A 83 15.11 -24.74 -0.19
CA SER A 83 14.36 -23.62 -0.76
C SER A 83 14.67 -22.36 0.05
N ALA A 84 15.00 -21.27 -0.63
CA ALA A 84 15.11 -19.97 0.02
C ALA A 84 13.69 -19.42 0.26
N ALA A 85 13.45 -18.91 1.45
CA ALA A 85 12.17 -18.33 1.84
C ALA A 85 12.34 -16.85 2.15
N THR A 86 11.48 -16.02 1.58
CA THR A 86 11.38 -14.60 1.92
C THR A 86 10.07 -14.36 2.65
N ALA A 87 10.12 -13.78 3.85
CA ALA A 87 8.96 -13.39 4.62
C ALA A 87 8.92 -11.87 4.76
N VAL A 88 7.73 -11.28 4.60
CA VAL A 88 7.49 -9.85 4.74
C VAL A 88 6.42 -9.63 5.79
N VAL A 89 6.64 -8.66 6.66
CA VAL A 89 5.68 -8.20 7.67
C VAL A 89 5.47 -6.70 7.51
N VAL A 90 4.21 -6.25 7.42
CA VAL A 90 3.86 -4.82 7.34
C VAL A 90 2.86 -4.48 8.45
N GLU A 91 3.10 -3.39 9.17
CA GLU A 91 2.20 -2.89 10.20
C GLU A 91 1.38 -1.70 9.69
N LEU A 92 0.07 -1.88 9.60
CA LEU A 92 -0.89 -0.84 9.23
C LEU A 92 -1.85 -0.59 10.39
N ARG A 93 -2.00 0.67 10.77
CA ARG A 93 -2.89 1.10 11.86
C ARG A 93 -4.05 1.97 11.41
N CYS A 94 -5.13 1.91 12.18
CA CYS A 94 -6.37 2.65 12.03
C CYS A 94 -6.91 3.08 13.40
N GLN A 95 -8.02 3.82 13.41
CA GLN A 95 -8.57 4.43 14.63
C GLN A 95 -9.54 3.51 15.35
N THR A 96 -10.18 2.60 14.63
CA THR A 96 -11.15 1.65 15.18
C THR A 96 -10.91 0.24 14.67
N GLU A 97 -11.31 -0.75 15.45
CA GLU A 97 -11.25 -2.15 15.03
C GLU A 97 -12.16 -2.44 13.83
N PHE A 98 -13.27 -1.70 13.68
CA PHE A 98 -14.16 -1.82 12.52
C PHE A 98 -13.44 -1.49 11.21
N ALA A 99 -12.59 -0.46 11.20
CA ALA A 99 -11.77 -0.16 10.03
C ALA A 99 -10.73 -1.26 9.75
N ALA A 100 -10.15 -1.88 10.78
CA ALA A 100 -9.22 -3.00 10.60
C ALA A 100 -9.88 -4.22 9.92
N ARG A 101 -11.17 -4.45 10.21
CA ARG A 101 -11.97 -5.53 9.60
C ARG A 101 -12.52 -5.17 8.21
N ASN A 102 -12.36 -3.93 7.74
CA ASN A 102 -12.83 -3.50 6.43
C ASN A 102 -12.03 -4.17 5.30
N GLN A 103 -12.72 -4.61 4.24
CA GLN A 103 -12.07 -5.30 3.12
C GLN A 103 -11.07 -4.42 2.36
N LEU A 104 -11.34 -3.11 2.21
CA LEU A 104 -10.40 -2.18 1.58
C LEU A 104 -9.13 -2.00 2.41
N PHE A 105 -9.24 -2.02 3.74
CA PHE A 105 -8.09 -1.98 4.64
C PHE A 105 -7.21 -3.22 4.47
N GLN A 106 -7.82 -4.41 4.44
CA GLN A 106 -7.09 -5.67 4.25
C GLN A 106 -6.45 -5.76 2.85
N LEU A 107 -7.13 -5.27 1.82
CA LEU A 107 -6.59 -5.21 0.45
C LEU A 107 -5.38 -4.27 0.38
N LEU A 108 -5.45 -3.08 1.00
CA LEU A 108 -4.32 -2.16 1.08
C LEU A 108 -3.13 -2.80 1.79
N LEU A 109 -3.36 -3.49 2.91
CA LEU A 109 -2.31 -4.17 3.66
C LEU A 109 -1.65 -5.29 2.85
N SER A 110 -2.45 -6.12 2.17
CA SER A 110 -1.96 -7.15 1.25
C SER A 110 -1.12 -6.54 0.12
N THR A 111 -1.61 -5.46 -0.49
CA THR A 111 -0.91 -4.72 -1.55
C THR A 111 0.43 -4.17 -1.05
N ALA A 112 0.47 -3.64 0.18
CA ALA A 112 1.69 -3.14 0.79
C ALA A 112 2.71 -4.27 1.03
N CYS A 113 2.28 -5.43 1.52
CA CYS A 113 3.13 -6.61 1.66
C CYS A 113 3.71 -7.06 0.31
N GLN A 114 2.88 -7.09 -0.74
CA GLN A 114 3.31 -7.48 -2.08
C GLN A 114 4.33 -6.50 -2.66
N ALA A 115 4.11 -5.19 -2.52
CA ALA A 115 5.04 -4.17 -2.98
C ALA A 115 6.40 -4.26 -2.26
N VAL A 116 6.39 -4.53 -0.94
CA VAL A 116 7.62 -4.80 -0.18
C VAL A 116 8.31 -6.07 -0.68
N MET A 117 7.56 -7.17 -0.86
CA MET A 117 8.11 -8.42 -1.39
C MET A 117 8.78 -8.21 -2.75
N THR A 118 8.10 -7.53 -3.68
CA THR A 118 8.66 -7.22 -5.01
C THR A 118 9.92 -6.35 -4.90
N SER A 119 9.93 -5.34 -4.02
CA SER A 119 11.10 -4.49 -3.81
C SER A 119 12.30 -5.28 -3.28
N VAL A 120 12.08 -6.23 -2.37
CA VAL A 120 13.15 -7.07 -1.80
C VAL A 120 13.71 -8.02 -2.84
N LEU A 121 12.84 -8.70 -3.61
CA LEU A 121 13.26 -9.60 -4.67
C LEU A 121 14.01 -8.88 -5.81
N ALA A 122 13.61 -7.65 -6.12
CA ALA A 122 14.29 -6.83 -7.12
C ALA A 122 15.71 -6.42 -6.65
N ALA A 123 15.89 -6.16 -5.36
CA ALA A 123 17.20 -5.87 -4.79
C ALA A 123 18.16 -7.09 -4.87
N ASP A 124 17.64 -8.30 -4.62
CA ASP A 124 18.42 -9.56 -4.70
C ASP A 124 18.97 -9.83 -6.11
N SER A 125 18.22 -9.43 -7.14
CA SER A 125 18.60 -9.65 -8.54
C SER A 125 19.66 -8.66 -9.04
N GLY A 126 19.78 -7.49 -8.40
CA GLY A 126 20.61 -6.38 -8.86
C GLY A 126 21.95 -6.23 -8.12
N SER A 127 22.02 -6.64 -6.85
CA SER A 127 23.28 -6.65 -6.10
C SER A 127 23.87 -8.05 -6.10
N GLY A 128 25.03 -8.24 -6.73
CA GLY A 128 25.81 -9.49 -6.61
C GLY A 128 26.33 -9.79 -5.19
N GLY A 129 25.82 -9.10 -4.17
CA GLY A 129 26.05 -9.36 -2.75
C GLY A 129 24.77 -9.88 -2.10
N ALA A 130 24.92 -10.86 -1.20
CA ALA A 130 23.79 -11.44 -0.46
C ALA A 130 23.03 -10.35 0.31
N LEU A 131 21.69 -10.32 0.16
CA LEU A 131 20.85 -9.45 0.97
C LEU A 131 21.07 -9.74 2.47
N PRO A 132 21.06 -8.71 3.33
CA PRO A 132 21.09 -8.94 4.76
C PRO A 132 19.88 -9.78 5.19
N PRO A 133 20.03 -10.65 6.20
CA PRO A 133 18.99 -11.63 6.58
C PRO A 133 17.69 -10.97 7.06
N ALA A 134 17.76 -9.70 7.47
CA ALA A 134 16.62 -8.89 7.85
C ALA A 134 16.79 -7.44 7.37
N ILE A 135 15.72 -6.88 6.79
CA ILE A 135 15.64 -5.49 6.33
C ILE A 135 14.46 -4.83 7.04
N ILE A 136 14.71 -3.68 7.65
CA ILE A 136 13.67 -2.83 8.23
C ILE A 136 13.40 -1.68 7.28
N LEU A 137 12.13 -1.51 6.90
CA LEU A 137 11.66 -0.42 6.04
C LEU A 137 10.95 0.62 6.90
N SER A 138 11.44 1.86 6.82
CA SER A 138 10.79 3.02 7.45
C SER A 138 9.44 3.34 6.77
N PRO A 139 8.52 4.03 7.47
CA PRO A 139 7.26 4.48 6.88
C PRO A 139 7.45 5.21 5.55
N ASP A 140 8.41 6.13 5.47
CA ASP A 140 8.64 6.93 4.27
C ASP A 140 9.08 6.06 3.08
N ARG A 141 9.93 5.05 3.35
CA ARG A 141 10.34 4.08 2.33
C ARG A 141 9.15 3.25 1.85
N LEU A 142 8.30 2.77 2.76
CA LEU A 142 7.09 2.04 2.39
C LEU A 142 6.17 2.89 1.51
N LEU A 143 5.90 4.12 1.92
CA LEU A 143 5.00 5.03 1.21
C LEU A 143 5.49 5.29 -0.23
N SER A 144 6.79 5.29 -0.46
CA SER A 144 7.40 5.48 -1.79
C SER A 144 7.36 4.24 -2.70
N LEU A 145 7.06 3.05 -2.17
CA LEU A 145 7.02 1.84 -2.98
C LEU A 145 5.88 1.89 -3.99
N THR A 146 6.13 1.35 -5.17
CA THR A 146 5.16 1.30 -6.25
C THR A 146 4.23 0.10 -6.06
N VAL A 147 2.96 0.29 -6.40
CA VAL A 147 1.95 -0.76 -6.39
C VAL A 147 1.48 -1.04 -7.81
N PRO A 148 1.17 -2.30 -8.16
CA PRO A 148 0.59 -2.60 -9.46
C PRO A 148 -0.71 -1.82 -9.66
N ALA A 149 -0.86 -1.15 -10.80
CA ALA A 149 -2.05 -0.33 -11.10
C ALA A 149 -3.37 -1.12 -11.07
N ALA A 150 -3.30 -2.45 -11.18
CA ALA A 150 -4.45 -3.35 -11.07
C ALA A 150 -5.02 -3.46 -9.63
N ALA A 151 -4.21 -3.22 -8.59
CA ALA A 151 -4.64 -3.33 -7.19
C ALA A 151 -5.55 -2.17 -6.72
N SER A 152 -5.63 -1.07 -7.49
CA SER A 152 -6.47 0.11 -7.22
C SER A 152 -7.78 0.09 -8.03
N ARG A 153 -7.97 -0.86 -8.96
CA ARG A 153 -9.15 -0.90 -9.82
C ARG A 153 -10.21 -1.83 -9.24
N ASP A 154 -11.23 -1.23 -8.61
CA ASP A 154 -12.55 -1.86 -8.56
C ASP A 154 -13.02 -2.15 -9.99
N SER A 155 -13.56 -3.35 -10.21
CA SER A 155 -13.91 -3.96 -11.50
C SER A 155 -15.01 -3.26 -12.30
N HIS A 156 -15.20 -1.94 -12.16
CA HIS A 156 -16.25 -1.18 -12.82
C HIS A 156 -15.75 0.19 -13.30
N ARG A 157 -14.69 0.24 -14.11
CA ARG A 157 -14.46 1.34 -15.05
C ARG A 157 -13.33 1.03 -16.05
N GLU A 158 -13.75 0.52 -17.19
CA GLU A 158 -13.03 0.68 -18.44
C GLU A 158 -13.31 2.11 -18.92
N SER A 159 -12.45 3.05 -18.55
CA SER A 159 -12.50 4.42 -19.08
C SER A 159 -11.09 4.91 -19.32
N ALA A 160 -10.86 5.27 -20.57
CA ALA A 160 -9.60 5.70 -21.15
C ALA A 160 -9.04 6.94 -20.43
N ALA A 161 -8.05 6.71 -19.57
CA ALA A 161 -7.12 7.72 -19.09
C ALA A 161 -5.71 7.15 -19.20
N PRO A 162 -4.70 7.97 -19.52
CA PRO A 162 -3.48 7.52 -20.19
C PRO A 162 -2.71 6.49 -19.36
N ALA A 163 -2.18 5.50 -20.08
CA ALA A 163 -1.17 4.57 -19.57
C ALA A 163 0.00 5.35 -18.94
N SER A 164 0.56 4.83 -17.85
CA SER A 164 1.64 5.43 -17.04
C SER A 164 1.21 6.46 -15.97
N SER A 165 0.50 6.00 -14.94
CA SER A 165 0.68 6.60 -13.60
C SER A 165 1.24 5.53 -12.68
N VAL A 166 2.49 5.74 -12.24
CA VAL A 166 3.09 4.93 -11.19
C VAL A 166 2.30 5.24 -9.92
N LEU A 167 1.49 4.28 -9.46
CA LEU A 167 0.77 4.41 -8.21
C LEU A 167 1.69 3.98 -7.07
N THR A 168 1.77 4.81 -6.04
CA THR A 168 2.55 4.49 -4.84
C THR A 168 1.64 3.92 -3.74
N ILE A 169 2.24 3.31 -2.72
CA ILE A 169 1.51 2.95 -1.51
C ILE A 169 0.88 4.18 -0.85
N ALA A 170 1.52 5.36 -0.94
CA ALA A 170 0.95 6.60 -0.42
C ALA A 170 -0.37 6.96 -1.10
N ASP A 171 -0.46 6.81 -2.42
CA ASP A 171 -1.67 7.08 -3.19
C ASP A 171 -2.79 6.11 -2.81
N ALA A 172 -2.47 4.82 -2.75
CA ALA A 172 -3.41 3.78 -2.34
C ALA A 172 -3.90 4.00 -0.89
N LEU A 173 -3.00 4.35 0.03
CA LEU A 173 -3.33 4.68 1.42
C LEU A 173 -4.29 5.87 1.51
N ALA A 174 -4.03 6.94 0.75
CA ALA A 174 -4.88 8.13 0.73
C ALA A 174 -6.27 7.83 0.16
N GLU A 175 -6.34 7.05 -0.92
CA GLU A 175 -7.60 6.61 -1.51
C GLU A 175 -8.40 5.74 -0.53
N THR A 176 -7.79 4.72 0.06
CA THR A 176 -8.45 3.84 1.03
C THR A 176 -8.89 4.61 2.26
N ALA A 177 -8.06 5.50 2.79
CA ALA A 177 -8.42 6.35 3.93
C ALA A 177 -9.63 7.25 3.62
N SER A 178 -9.69 7.80 2.40
CA SER A 178 -10.83 8.61 1.94
C SER A 178 -12.13 7.81 1.86
N ARG A 179 -12.06 6.54 1.44
CA ARG A 179 -13.23 5.65 1.32
C ARG A 179 -13.70 5.11 2.67
N ILE A 180 -12.78 4.76 3.56
CA ILE A 180 -13.09 4.29 4.92
C ILE A 180 -13.53 5.46 5.82
N GLY A 181 -13.00 6.66 5.57
CA GLY A 181 -13.29 7.85 6.37
C GLY A 181 -12.50 7.92 7.70
N GLU A 182 -11.46 7.10 7.84
CA GLU A 182 -10.55 7.07 8.98
C GLU A 182 -9.10 7.37 8.57
N ARG A 183 -8.30 7.85 9.54
CA ARG A 183 -6.86 7.95 9.35
C ARG A 183 -6.25 6.55 9.37
N LEU A 184 -5.56 6.20 8.29
CA LEU A 184 -4.72 5.03 8.18
C LEU A 184 -3.25 5.43 8.31
N THR A 185 -2.40 4.59 8.89
CA THR A 185 -0.99 4.91 9.09
C THR A 185 -0.14 3.65 8.97
N LEU A 186 0.80 3.66 8.03
CA LEU A 186 1.85 2.65 7.93
C LEU A 186 2.94 2.95 8.97
N ILE A 187 3.29 1.93 9.76
CA ILE A 187 4.22 2.09 10.89
C ILE A 187 5.62 1.58 10.55
N ARG A 188 5.70 0.42 9.90
CA ARG A 188 6.97 -0.22 9.51
C ARG A 188 6.73 -1.41 8.60
N GLY A 189 7.77 -1.75 7.86
CA GLY A 189 7.89 -3.01 7.13
C GLY A 189 9.12 -3.75 7.59
N LEU A 190 9.06 -5.06 7.57
CA LEU A 190 10.13 -5.98 7.87
C LEU A 190 10.19 -6.99 6.73
N ALA A 191 11.39 -7.31 6.26
CA ALA A 191 11.60 -8.39 5.33
C ALA A 191 12.72 -9.28 5.85
N PHE A 192 12.52 -10.60 5.78
CA PHE A 192 13.47 -11.62 6.22
C PHE A 192 13.75 -12.55 5.05
N THR A 193 15.02 -12.80 4.78
CA THR A 193 15.46 -13.77 3.78
C THR A 193 16.16 -14.91 4.50
N ALA A 194 15.56 -16.09 4.47
CA ALA A 194 16.13 -17.30 5.01
C ALA A 194 16.86 -18.05 3.89
N PRO A 195 18.18 -18.29 4.02
CA PRO A 195 18.90 -19.12 3.08
C PRO A 195 18.38 -20.56 3.12
N ALA A 196 18.68 -21.27 2.05
CA ALA A 196 18.25 -22.65 1.87
C ALA A 196 18.84 -23.54 2.98
N GLY A 197 17.99 -24.31 3.68
CA GLY A 197 18.43 -25.24 4.73
C GLY A 197 18.49 -24.66 6.15
N THR A 198 18.09 -23.40 6.36
CA THR A 198 17.96 -22.82 7.71
C THR A 198 16.79 -23.50 8.45
N LYS A 199 17.08 -24.20 9.56
CA LYS A 199 16.04 -24.68 10.48
C LYS A 199 15.73 -23.55 11.47
N LEU A 200 14.45 -23.19 11.62
CA LEU A 200 14.03 -22.46 12.81
C LEU A 200 14.20 -23.40 14.01
N ALA A 201 15.10 -23.03 14.92
CA ALA A 201 15.30 -23.72 16.18
C ALA A 201 14.14 -23.44 17.15
#